data_AF-A0AA42NIK1-F1
#
_entry.id   AF-A0AA42NIK1-F1
#
_cell.length_a   1.000
_cell.length_b   1.000
_cell.length_c   1.000
_cell.angle_alpha   90.00
_cell.angle_beta   90.00
_cell.angle_gamma   90.00
#
_symmetry.space_group_name_H-M   'P 1'
#
loop_
_entity.id
_entity.type
_entity.pdbx_description
1 polymer ?
#
loop_
_entity_poly.entity_id
_entity_poly.type
_entity_poly.pdbx_seq_one_letter_code
_entity_poly.pdbx_strand_id
1 'polypeptide(L)'
;MSQNSNVLMLFFEDKAQHESCVLAIVNLMRGDDAKSQVWQEQLGVDLTSHWHEDWFNHEFRAQPEFIRLAFDSSTTSSLPLELLLSLFEHGLQAAVIEVFHDQVGETERHHFLAGALVNPDDLYRHKPELRAIVEQEVGEVDEEDGCTEVRVRSPVSLRKLIAEARKNEAQAREAVEGIVSLAKAARESGTNPIQLMKGVMVLWAIGKGLLHAVIFTVVALVFFKGVWLWVGIGLLLAIVLPLIYAVRANAEFAGGHAE
;
A
#
# COMPACT_ATOMS: atom_id res chain seq x y z
N MET A 1 -14.44 -4.60 16.68
CA MET A 1 -14.05 -3.89 15.45
C MET A 1 -12.56 -4.03 15.38
N SER A 2 -12.02 -4.53 14.27
CA SER A 2 -10.58 -4.72 14.13
C SER A 2 -9.91 -3.37 13.88
N GLN A 3 -8.72 -3.17 14.44
CA GLN A 3 -7.95 -1.93 14.40
C GLN A 3 -6.46 -2.26 14.26
N ASN A 4 -5.67 -1.37 13.66
CA ASN A 4 -4.22 -1.54 13.65
C ASN A 4 -3.63 -0.86 14.88
N SER A 5 -2.65 -1.49 15.53
CA SER A 5 -1.88 -0.87 16.60
C SER A 5 -0.51 -0.48 16.07
N ASN A 6 -0.11 0.76 16.31
CA ASN A 6 1.08 1.35 15.71
C ASN A 6 2.04 1.80 16.82
N VAL A 7 3.34 1.62 16.59
CA VAL A 7 4.41 2.23 17.39
C VAL A 7 5.33 2.99 16.46
N LEU A 8 5.36 4.31 16.62
CA LEU A 8 6.22 5.22 15.88
C LEU A 8 7.37 5.70 16.79
N MET A 9 8.59 5.40 16.38
CA MET A 9 9.82 5.88 16.99
C MET A 9 10.48 6.95 16.11
N LEU A 10 10.81 8.10 16.70
CA LEU A 10 11.44 9.23 16.02
C LEU A 10 12.80 9.53 16.64
N PHE A 11 13.80 9.71 15.80
CA PHE A 11 15.18 10.00 16.19
C PHE A 11 15.63 11.30 15.54
N PHE A 12 15.78 12.34 16.35
CA PHE A 12 16.26 13.65 15.92
C PHE A 12 17.76 13.79 16.17
N GLU A 13 18.44 14.48 15.27
CA GLU A 13 19.85 14.84 15.49
C GLU A 13 19.96 16.13 16.31
N ASP A 14 19.06 17.11 16.07
CA ASP A 14 19.02 18.36 16.82
C ASP A 14 18.11 18.25 18.05
N LYS A 15 18.69 18.57 19.21
CA LYS A 15 17.98 18.62 20.49
C LYS A 15 16.86 19.64 20.50
N ALA A 16 17.00 20.78 19.82
CA ALA A 16 15.95 21.80 19.79
C ALA A 16 14.71 21.29 19.04
N GLN A 17 14.90 20.58 17.92
CA GLN A 17 13.81 19.96 17.16
C GLN A 17 13.15 18.83 17.94
N HIS A 18 13.96 18.01 18.62
CA HIS A 18 13.45 16.99 19.54
C HIS A 18 12.55 17.64 20.61
N GLU A 19 13.03 18.66 21.32
CA GLU A 19 12.29 19.33 22.38
C GLU A 19 10.99 19.96 21.86
N SER A 20 11.02 20.62 20.71
CA SER A 20 9.83 21.18 20.05
C SER A 20 8.81 20.09 19.71
N CYS A 21 9.25 18.95 19.16
CA CYS A 21 8.37 17.82 18.85
C CYS A 21 7.73 17.23 20.12
N VAL A 22 8.52 17.02 21.17
CA VAL A 22 8.01 16.57 22.49
C VAL A 22 6.96 17.54 23.02
N LEU A 23 7.22 18.84 22.99
CA LEU A 23 6.28 19.85 23.49
C LEU A 23 5.00 19.92 22.65
N ALA A 24 5.10 19.78 21.32
CA ALA A 24 3.94 19.68 20.46
C ALA A 24 3.04 18.49 20.85
N ILE A 25 3.62 17.29 21.00
CA ILE A 25 2.87 16.08 21.34
C ILE A 25 2.29 16.15 22.77
N VAL A 26 3.06 16.62 23.75
CA VAL A 26 2.59 16.73 25.15
C VAL A 26 1.39 17.69 25.27
N ASN A 27 1.36 18.77 24.49
CA ASN A 27 0.22 19.68 24.50
C ASN A 27 -1.01 19.07 23.79
N LEU A 28 -0.83 18.30 22.71
CA LEU A 28 -1.93 17.53 22.09
C LEU A 28 -2.51 16.50 23.06
N MET A 29 -1.66 15.76 23.77
CA MET A 29 -2.08 14.81 24.81
C MET A 29 -2.90 15.46 25.93
N ARG A 30 -2.69 16.77 26.18
CA ARG A 30 -3.44 17.55 27.18
C ARG A 30 -4.69 18.22 26.61
N GLY A 31 -4.93 18.13 25.30
CA GLY A 31 -6.00 18.84 24.59
C GLY A 31 -5.78 20.35 24.50
N ASP A 32 -4.53 20.81 24.55
CA ASP A 32 -4.16 22.23 24.38
C ASP A 32 -3.61 22.47 22.97
N ASP A 33 -4.50 22.41 21.99
CA ASP A 33 -4.17 22.51 20.56
C ASP A 33 -3.48 23.83 20.22
N ALA A 34 -3.90 24.92 20.86
CA ALA A 34 -3.32 26.24 20.65
C ALA A 34 -1.85 26.30 21.07
N LYS A 35 -1.49 25.71 22.23
CA LYS A 35 -0.08 25.62 22.62
C LYS A 35 0.68 24.64 21.76
N SER A 36 0.07 23.52 21.38
CA SER A 36 0.71 22.56 20.49
C SER A 36 1.08 23.21 19.16
N GLN A 37 0.15 23.99 18.58
CA GLN A 37 0.33 24.68 17.31
C GLN A 37 1.57 25.59 17.31
N VAL A 38 1.86 26.30 18.41
CA VAL A 38 3.07 27.13 18.52
C VAL A 38 4.35 26.30 18.35
N TRP A 39 4.41 25.12 18.95
CA TRP A 39 5.56 24.23 18.84
C TRP A 39 5.62 23.52 17.47
N GLN A 40 4.46 23.18 16.91
CA GLN A 40 4.33 22.64 15.56
C GLN A 40 4.81 23.63 14.49
N GLU A 41 4.47 24.92 14.63
CA GLU A 41 4.95 25.99 13.74
C GLU A 41 6.46 26.20 13.84
N GLN A 42 7.03 26.07 15.04
CA GLN A 42 8.49 26.10 15.24
C GLN A 42 9.19 24.88 14.64
N LEU A 43 8.55 23.71 14.68
CA LEU A 43 9.05 22.48 14.07
C LEU A 43 8.84 22.48 12.55
N GLY A 44 7.86 23.23 12.03
CA GLY A 44 7.48 23.24 10.61
C GLY A 44 6.62 22.04 10.19
N VAL A 45 5.91 21.42 11.14
CA VAL A 45 5.18 20.15 10.94
C VAL A 45 3.75 20.29 11.45
N ASP A 46 2.78 19.73 10.72
CA ASP A 46 1.40 19.58 11.19
C ASP A 46 1.18 18.15 11.73
N LEU A 47 1.08 18.04 13.06
CA LEU A 47 0.74 16.82 13.78
C LEU A 47 -0.76 16.69 14.04
N THR A 48 -1.47 17.82 14.07
CA THR A 48 -2.87 17.92 14.51
C THR A 48 -3.81 17.14 13.59
N SER A 49 -3.58 17.21 12.27
CA SER A 49 -4.37 16.49 11.27
C SER A 49 -4.39 14.99 11.53
N HIS A 50 -3.22 14.37 11.68
CA HIS A 50 -3.14 12.94 12.00
C HIS A 50 -3.67 12.60 13.40
N TRP A 51 -3.40 13.45 14.39
CA TRP A 51 -3.76 13.21 15.79
C TRP A 51 -5.27 13.10 16.04
N HIS A 52 -6.08 13.84 15.29
CA HIS A 52 -7.54 13.85 15.50
C HIS A 52 -8.33 13.07 14.47
N GLU A 53 -7.85 12.95 13.23
CA GLU A 53 -8.60 12.31 12.16
C GLU A 53 -8.34 10.79 12.12
N ASP A 54 -7.08 10.38 12.26
CA ASP A 54 -6.65 9.02 11.96
C ASP A 54 -6.23 8.21 13.19
N TRP A 55 -5.78 8.89 14.25
CA TRP A 55 -5.15 8.26 15.40
C TRP A 55 -6.03 8.32 16.65
N PHE A 56 -6.00 7.26 17.45
CA PHE A 56 -6.70 7.20 18.72
C PHE A 56 -5.93 6.32 19.73
N ASN A 57 -6.35 6.34 21.00
CA ASN A 57 -5.68 5.60 22.10
C ASN A 57 -4.17 5.89 22.21
N HIS A 58 -3.81 7.17 22.17
CA HIS A 58 -2.43 7.62 22.19
C HIS A 58 -1.70 7.29 23.51
N GLU A 59 -0.49 6.75 23.39
CA GLU A 59 0.50 6.64 24.45
C GLU A 59 1.79 7.33 24.00
N PHE A 60 2.38 8.14 24.88
CA PHE A 60 3.56 8.93 24.56
C PHE A 60 4.66 8.72 25.59
N ARG A 61 5.88 8.52 25.10
CA ARG A 61 7.11 8.49 25.91
C ARG A 61 8.22 9.23 25.15
N ALA A 62 9.00 10.02 25.87
CA ALA A 62 10.18 10.67 25.33
C ALA A 62 11.39 10.41 26.23
N GLN A 63 12.53 10.21 25.59
CA GLN A 63 13.86 10.14 26.18
C GLN A 63 14.78 11.06 25.39
N PRO A 64 15.93 11.50 25.91
CA PRO A 64 16.84 12.38 25.18
C PRO A 64 17.23 11.86 23.78
N GLU A 65 17.28 10.54 23.60
CA GLU A 65 17.71 9.87 22.39
C GLU A 65 16.57 9.59 21.40
N PHE A 66 15.31 9.50 21.86
CA PHE A 66 14.19 9.10 21.02
C PHE A 66 12.83 9.57 21.55
N ILE A 67 11.87 9.66 20.64
CA ILE A 67 10.46 9.83 20.95
C ILE A 67 9.73 8.55 20.53
N ARG A 68 8.89 8.00 21.41
CA ARG A 68 8.00 6.87 21.13
C ARG A 68 6.55 7.33 21.24
N LEU A 69 5.80 7.12 20.17
CA LEU A 69 4.37 7.35 20.12
C LEU A 69 3.68 6.04 19.75
N ALA A 70 2.80 5.53 20.61
CA ALA A 70 1.93 4.41 20.27
C ALA A 70 0.49 4.91 20.09
N PHE A 71 -0.20 4.38 19.09
CA PHE A 71 -1.56 4.77 18.75
C PHE A 71 -2.25 3.68 17.94
N ASP A 72 -3.58 3.64 18.05
CA ASP A 72 -4.41 2.80 17.20
C ASP A 72 -4.88 3.59 15.96
N SER A 73 -5.11 2.88 14.86
CA SER A 73 -5.64 3.43 13.62
C SER A 73 -6.64 2.47 12.95
N SER A 74 -7.34 2.93 11.92
CA SER A 74 -8.20 2.06 11.12
C SER A 74 -7.37 0.99 10.41
N THR A 75 -7.97 -0.18 10.20
CA THR A 75 -7.39 -1.26 9.36
C THR A 75 -7.05 -0.83 7.94
N THR A 76 -7.68 0.24 7.44
CA THR A 76 -7.43 0.82 6.12
C THR A 76 -6.48 2.02 6.13
N SER A 77 -6.03 2.47 7.31
CA SER A 77 -5.14 3.62 7.43
C SER A 77 -3.76 3.26 6.86
N SER A 78 -3.24 4.11 5.99
CA SER A 78 -1.87 4.00 5.50
C SER A 78 -0.87 4.52 6.53
N LEU A 79 0.41 4.18 6.35
CA LEU A 79 1.50 4.80 7.10
C LEU A 79 1.43 6.34 6.98
N PRO A 80 1.83 7.08 8.03
CA PRO A 80 1.80 8.55 8.05
C PRO A 80 2.99 9.15 7.27
N LEU A 81 3.08 8.84 5.97
CA LEU A 81 4.24 9.17 5.13
C LEU A 81 4.44 10.68 4.95
N GLU A 82 3.35 11.46 4.87
CA GLU A 82 3.39 12.92 4.74
C GLU A 82 4.01 13.57 6.00
N LEU A 83 3.55 13.13 7.17
CA LEU A 83 4.12 13.55 8.45
C LEU A 83 5.61 13.21 8.54
N LEU A 84 5.98 11.96 8.21
CA LEU A 84 7.38 11.56 8.19
C LEU A 84 8.20 12.43 7.25
N LEU A 85 7.71 12.70 6.04
CA LEU A 85 8.41 13.56 5.08
C LEU A 85 8.64 14.97 5.67
N SER A 86 7.60 15.55 6.26
CA SER A 86 7.68 16.87 6.90
C SER A 86 8.70 16.87 8.05
N LEU A 87 8.69 15.84 8.91
CA LEU A 87 9.67 15.69 9.98
C LEU A 87 11.11 15.54 9.44
N PHE A 88 11.33 14.76 8.38
CA PHE A 88 12.64 14.62 7.74
C PHE A 88 13.13 15.92 7.11
N GLU A 89 12.24 16.72 6.52
CA GLU A 89 12.58 18.05 6.00
C GLU A 89 12.97 19.03 7.11
N HIS A 90 12.52 18.77 8.34
CA HIS A 90 12.79 19.57 9.54
C HIS A 90 13.67 18.82 10.55
N GLY A 91 14.61 18.00 10.06
CA GLY A 91 15.78 17.50 10.81
C GLY A 91 15.56 16.25 11.66
N LEU A 92 14.46 15.51 11.43
CA LEU A 92 14.41 14.09 11.77
C LEU A 92 15.51 13.33 11.02
N GLN A 93 16.25 12.48 11.71
CA GLN A 93 17.37 11.73 11.15
C GLN A 93 16.97 10.31 10.76
N ALA A 94 16.17 9.66 11.59
CA ALA A 94 15.64 8.34 11.34
C ALA A 94 14.26 8.18 11.99
N ALA A 95 13.49 7.23 11.48
CA ALA A 95 12.26 6.77 12.12
C ALA A 95 12.11 5.26 11.96
N VAL A 96 11.46 4.64 12.93
CA VAL A 96 11.02 3.26 12.85
C VAL A 96 9.53 3.24 13.16
N ILE A 97 8.75 2.61 12.31
CA ILE A 97 7.32 2.40 12.56
C ILE A 97 7.02 0.92 12.52
N GLU A 98 6.36 0.44 13.56
CA GLU A 98 5.83 -0.90 13.66
C GLU A 98 4.31 -0.84 13.60
N VAL A 99 3.71 -1.69 12.79
CA VAL A 99 2.26 -1.79 12.62
C VAL A 99 1.84 -3.22 12.85
N PHE A 100 1.04 -3.46 13.89
CA PHE A 100 0.36 -4.72 14.11
C PHE A 100 -1.01 -4.70 13.44
N HIS A 101 -1.23 -5.63 12.52
CA HIS A 101 -2.46 -5.79 11.77
C HIS A 101 -3.36 -6.85 12.43
N ASP A 102 -4.27 -6.42 13.30
CA ASP A 102 -5.19 -7.30 14.05
C ASP A 102 -6.03 -8.23 13.16
N GLN A 103 -6.30 -7.85 11.91
CA GLN A 103 -7.06 -8.70 10.96
C GLN A 103 -6.32 -9.97 10.55
N VAL A 104 -4.99 -9.90 10.44
CA VAL A 104 -4.13 -11.00 9.96
C VAL A 104 -3.24 -11.54 11.07
N GLY A 105 -3.11 -10.82 12.20
CA GLY A 105 -2.23 -11.19 13.31
C GLY A 105 -0.75 -11.07 12.96
N GLU A 106 -0.40 -10.20 12.01
CA GLU A 106 0.97 -10.00 11.55
C GLU A 106 1.45 -8.59 11.93
N THR A 107 2.74 -8.47 12.19
CA THR A 107 3.41 -7.19 12.48
C THR A 107 4.37 -6.86 11.35
N GLU A 108 4.29 -5.64 10.82
CA GLU A 108 5.25 -5.10 9.86
C GLU A 108 6.08 -3.99 10.51
N ARG A 109 7.40 -4.07 10.39
CA ARG A 109 8.32 -3.03 10.85
C ARG A 109 9.00 -2.36 9.66
N HIS A 110 8.87 -1.04 9.56
CA HIS A 110 9.46 -0.21 8.51
C HIS A 110 10.53 0.72 9.09
N HIS A 111 11.66 0.81 8.40
CA HIS A 111 12.80 1.62 8.80
C HIS A 111 13.05 2.76 7.82
N PHE A 112 13.15 3.98 8.34
CA PHE A 112 13.38 5.17 7.55
C PHE A 112 14.68 5.86 7.96
N LEU A 113 15.49 6.21 6.96
CA LEU A 113 16.74 6.95 7.14
C LEU A 113 16.82 8.03 6.08
N ALA A 114 17.14 9.27 6.49
CA ALA A 114 17.33 10.40 5.59
C ALA A 114 16.18 10.59 4.55
N GLY A 115 14.92 10.43 4.98
CA GLY A 115 13.75 10.63 4.13
C GLY A 115 13.47 9.50 3.13
N ALA A 116 14.04 8.31 3.34
CA ALA A 116 13.79 7.13 2.53
C ALA A 116 13.50 5.89 3.38
N LEU A 117 12.62 5.03 2.89
CA LEU A 117 12.46 3.66 3.37
C LEU A 117 13.72 2.87 3.00
N VAL A 118 14.35 2.26 3.99
CA VAL A 118 15.60 1.52 3.87
C VAL A 118 15.47 0.14 4.53
N ASN A 119 16.44 -0.73 4.27
CA ASN A 119 16.54 -1.98 4.99
C ASN A 119 17.06 -1.74 6.43
N PRO A 120 16.70 -2.59 7.39
CA PRO A 120 17.18 -2.52 8.78
C PRO A 120 18.71 -2.52 8.87
N ASP A 121 19.37 -3.37 8.08
CA ASP A 121 20.83 -3.43 8.00
C ASP A 121 21.46 -2.10 7.57
N ASP A 122 20.80 -1.37 6.67
CA ASP A 122 21.30 -0.07 6.21
C ASP A 122 21.11 1.00 7.30
N LEU A 123 19.98 1.00 8.01
CA LEU A 123 19.77 1.89 9.14
C LEU A 123 20.83 1.67 10.21
N TYR A 124 20.97 0.44 10.70
CA TYR A 124 21.87 0.12 11.81
C TYR A 124 23.35 0.20 11.43
N ARG A 125 23.70 0.09 10.14
CA ARG A 125 25.07 0.38 9.69
C ARG A 125 25.42 1.87 9.83
N HIS A 126 24.47 2.77 9.53
CA HIS A 126 24.69 4.21 9.65
C HIS A 126 24.48 4.71 11.08
N LYS A 127 23.63 4.04 11.85
CA LYS A 127 23.21 4.41 13.20
C LYS A 127 23.18 3.20 14.13
N PRO A 128 24.35 2.63 14.49
CA PRO A 128 24.42 1.39 15.27
C PRO A 128 23.75 1.49 16.64
N GLU A 129 23.78 2.67 17.27
CA GLU A 129 23.18 2.96 18.56
C GLU A 129 21.67 2.74 18.59
N LEU A 130 20.98 2.91 17.45
CA LEU A 130 19.53 2.79 17.37
C LEU A 130 19.05 1.35 17.52
N ARG A 131 19.91 0.36 17.22
CA ARG A 131 19.52 -1.04 17.27
C ARG A 131 19.05 -1.45 18.66
N ALA A 132 19.87 -1.17 19.67
CA ALA A 132 19.55 -1.50 21.06
C ALA A 132 18.30 -0.76 21.56
N ILE A 133 18.11 0.49 21.12
CA ILE A 133 16.94 1.30 21.51
C ILE A 133 15.66 0.72 20.90
N VAL A 134 15.69 0.38 19.61
CA VAL A 134 14.54 -0.21 18.91
C VAL A 134 14.21 -1.57 19.50
N GLU A 135 15.19 -2.46 19.65
CA GLU A 135 14.98 -3.79 20.27
C GLU A 135 14.44 -3.70 21.70
N GLN A 136 14.84 -2.68 22.48
CA GLN A 136 14.30 -2.47 23.82
C GLN A 136 12.84 -1.98 23.83
N GLU A 137 12.46 -1.11 22.90
CA GLU A 137 11.15 -0.44 22.94
C GLU A 137 10.05 -1.14 22.12
N VAL A 138 10.42 -1.91 21.09
CA VAL A 138 9.49 -2.66 20.23
C VAL A 138 9.82 -4.16 20.16
N GLY A 139 10.85 -4.63 20.88
CA GLY A 139 11.25 -6.03 20.88
C GLY A 139 12.10 -6.42 19.67
N GLU A 140 12.70 -7.60 19.76
CA GLU A 140 13.34 -8.25 18.62
C GLU A 140 12.29 -8.71 17.61
N VAL A 141 12.68 -8.76 16.33
CA VAL A 141 11.80 -9.30 15.30
C VAL A 141 11.90 -10.82 15.34
N ASP A 142 10.78 -11.46 15.62
CA ASP A 142 10.64 -12.91 15.52
C ASP A 142 9.62 -13.25 14.41
N GLU A 143 10.13 -13.85 13.32
CA GLU A 143 9.31 -14.29 12.20
C GLU A 143 8.37 -15.44 12.61
N GLU A 144 8.70 -16.21 13.66
CA GLU A 144 7.82 -17.27 14.18
C GLU A 144 6.58 -16.68 14.87
N ASP A 145 6.69 -15.47 15.41
CA ASP A 145 5.59 -14.70 16.02
C ASP A 145 4.84 -13.82 15.02
N GLY A 146 5.12 -13.95 13.71
CA GLY A 146 4.47 -13.17 12.65
C GLY A 146 4.94 -11.73 12.55
N CYS A 147 6.08 -11.39 13.18
CA CYS A 147 6.71 -10.09 13.04
C CYS A 147 7.72 -10.11 11.90
N THR A 148 7.59 -9.18 10.95
CA THR A 148 8.44 -9.11 9.76
C THR A 148 8.99 -7.71 9.52
N GLU A 149 10.24 -7.64 9.08
CA GLU A 149 10.84 -6.39 8.63
C GLU A 149 10.59 -6.17 7.15
N VAL A 150 10.14 -4.97 6.79
CA VAL A 150 9.92 -4.61 5.40
C VAL A 150 11.25 -4.40 4.69
N ARG A 151 11.53 -5.27 3.72
CA ARG A 151 12.77 -5.24 2.92
C ARG A 151 12.55 -4.72 1.51
N VAL A 152 13.40 -3.79 1.09
CA VAL A 152 13.41 -3.17 -0.23
C VAL A 152 14.69 -3.51 -0.98
N ARG A 153 14.60 -3.62 -2.32
CA ARG A 153 15.78 -3.88 -3.18
C ARG A 153 16.78 -2.72 -3.17
N SER A 154 16.28 -1.50 -3.00
CA SER A 154 17.05 -0.26 -2.92
C SER A 154 16.25 0.76 -2.14
N PRO A 155 16.89 1.73 -1.45
CA PRO A 155 16.20 2.79 -0.73
C PRO A 155 15.12 3.49 -1.58
N VAL A 156 13.94 3.69 -0.99
CA VAL A 156 12.79 4.33 -1.67
C VAL A 156 12.47 5.63 -0.95
N SER A 157 12.57 6.77 -1.64
CA SER A 157 12.28 8.06 -1.01
C SER A 157 10.81 8.17 -0.59
N LEU A 158 10.56 8.86 0.53
CA LEU A 158 9.20 9.13 1.03
C LEU A 158 8.34 9.82 -0.02
N ARG A 159 8.90 10.78 -0.77
CA ARG A 159 8.18 11.45 -1.88
C ARG A 159 7.68 10.46 -2.94
N LYS A 160 8.47 9.42 -3.25
CA LYS A 160 8.07 8.38 -4.20
C LYS A 160 6.97 7.50 -3.59
N LEU A 161 7.13 7.08 -2.33
CA LEU A 161 6.11 6.29 -1.63
C LEU A 161 4.77 7.03 -1.55
N ILE A 162 4.79 8.32 -1.22
CA ILE A 162 3.62 9.20 -1.21
C ILE A 162 2.97 9.28 -2.59
N ALA A 163 3.77 9.48 -3.65
CA ALA A 163 3.24 9.55 -5.01
C ALA A 163 2.61 8.22 -5.45
N GLU A 164 3.20 7.08 -5.08
CA GLU A 164 2.65 5.75 -5.34
C GLU A 164 1.37 5.50 -4.54
N ALA A 165 1.32 5.88 -3.26
CA ALA A 165 0.13 5.77 -2.43
C ALA A 165 -1.04 6.58 -3.01
N ARG A 166 -0.81 7.85 -3.36
CA ARG A 166 -1.82 8.72 -4.00
C ARG A 166 -2.31 8.17 -5.33
N LYS A 167 -1.40 7.60 -6.13
CA LYS A 167 -1.76 6.97 -7.41
C LYS A 167 -2.65 5.74 -7.20
N ASN A 168 -2.30 4.89 -6.24
CA ASN A 168 -3.07 3.69 -5.92
C ASN A 168 -4.47 4.06 -5.40
N GLU A 169 -4.56 5.09 -4.55
CA GLU A 169 -5.84 5.59 -4.05
C GLU A 169 -6.71 6.15 -5.19
N ALA A 170 -6.15 6.93 -6.11
CA ALA A 170 -6.86 7.44 -7.27
C ALA A 170 -7.39 6.31 -8.16
N GLN A 171 -6.57 5.28 -8.41
CA GLN A 171 -6.98 4.09 -9.17
C GLN A 171 -8.07 3.28 -8.47
N ALA A 172 -8.01 3.14 -7.15
CA ALA A 172 -9.04 2.47 -6.36
C ALA A 172 -10.38 3.24 -6.45
N ARG A 173 -10.35 4.57 -6.36
CA ARG A 173 -11.53 5.43 -6.51
C ARG A 173 -12.14 5.30 -7.92
N GLU A 174 -11.33 5.36 -8.96
CA GLU A 174 -11.79 5.14 -10.35
C GLU A 174 -12.41 3.74 -10.53
N ALA A 175 -11.81 2.70 -9.96
CA ALA A 175 -12.34 1.35 -10.03
C ALA A 175 -13.71 1.23 -9.34
N VAL A 176 -13.86 1.84 -8.16
CA VAL A 176 -15.14 1.86 -7.42
C VAL A 176 -16.20 2.65 -8.20
N GLU A 177 -15.87 3.82 -8.75
CA GLU A 177 -16.78 4.59 -9.59
C GLU A 177 -17.18 3.81 -10.86
N GLY A 178 -16.24 3.08 -11.46
CA GLY A 178 -16.50 2.15 -12.56
C GLY A 178 -17.51 1.06 -12.18
N ILE A 179 -17.37 0.46 -10.99
CA ILE A 179 -18.31 -0.56 -10.50
C ILE A 179 -19.68 0.06 -10.21
N VAL A 180 -19.73 1.23 -9.57
CA VAL A 180 -21.00 1.93 -9.25
C VAL A 180 -21.73 2.34 -10.53
N SER A 181 -21.01 2.85 -11.53
CA SER A 181 -21.58 3.22 -12.82
C SER A 181 -22.11 2.00 -13.60
N LEU A 182 -21.38 0.88 -13.59
CA LEU A 182 -21.85 -0.39 -14.15
C LEU A 182 -23.10 -0.91 -13.42
N ALA A 183 -23.13 -0.83 -12.08
CA ALA A 183 -24.29 -1.23 -11.28
C ALA A 183 -25.52 -0.35 -11.57
N LYS A 184 -25.32 0.97 -11.74
CA LYS A 184 -26.37 1.91 -12.11
C LYS A 184 -26.89 1.64 -13.54
N ALA A 185 -25.99 1.43 -14.50
CA ALA A 185 -26.37 1.08 -15.87
C ALA A 185 -27.16 -0.24 -15.94
N ALA A 186 -26.76 -1.26 -15.17
CA ALA A 186 -27.49 -2.53 -15.08
C ALA A 186 -28.87 -2.37 -14.43
N ARG A 187 -29.00 -1.49 -13.42
CA ARG A 187 -30.28 -1.17 -12.79
C ARG A 187 -31.21 -0.41 -13.73
N GLU A 188 -30.69 0.50 -14.54
CA GLU A 188 -31.45 1.29 -15.51
C GLU A 188 -31.83 0.47 -16.76
N SER A 189 -31.02 -0.50 -17.16
CA SER A 189 -31.30 -1.39 -18.30
C SER A 189 -32.17 -2.61 -17.97
N GLY A 190 -32.53 -2.82 -16.70
CA GLY A 190 -33.34 -3.96 -16.24
C GLY A 190 -32.69 -5.33 -16.48
N THR A 191 -31.40 -5.36 -16.78
CA THR A 191 -30.65 -6.58 -17.14
C THR A 191 -29.82 -7.03 -15.93
N ASN A 192 -29.90 -8.31 -15.58
CA ASN A 192 -29.23 -8.86 -14.40
C ASN A 192 -27.71 -8.54 -14.45
N PRO A 193 -27.12 -7.87 -13.43
CA PRO A 193 -25.72 -7.44 -13.44
C PRO A 193 -24.73 -8.60 -13.68
N ILE A 194 -25.08 -9.82 -13.29
CA ILE A 194 -24.31 -11.03 -13.58
C ILE A 194 -24.28 -11.34 -15.08
N GLN A 195 -25.35 -11.06 -15.84
CA GLN A 195 -25.36 -11.26 -17.30
C GLN A 195 -24.52 -10.21 -18.04
N LEU A 196 -24.47 -8.97 -17.51
CA LEU A 196 -23.65 -7.91 -18.08
C LEU A 196 -22.16 -8.18 -17.83
N MET A 197 -21.82 -8.68 -16.64
CA MET A 197 -20.47 -9.17 -16.29
C MET A 197 -20.06 -10.39 -17.13
N LYS A 198 -20.98 -11.34 -17.37
CA LYS A 198 -20.79 -12.45 -18.32
C LYS A 198 -20.49 -11.93 -19.73
N GLY A 199 -21.22 -10.92 -20.20
CA GLY A 199 -20.99 -10.30 -21.50
C GLY A 199 -19.58 -9.69 -21.62
N VAL A 200 -19.14 -8.93 -20.61
CA VAL A 200 -17.81 -8.30 -20.58
C VAL A 200 -16.69 -9.34 -20.49
N MET A 201 -16.84 -10.38 -19.66
CA MET A 201 -15.85 -11.46 -19.55
C MET A 201 -15.75 -12.31 -20.83
N VAL A 202 -16.88 -12.60 -21.48
CA VAL A 202 -16.88 -13.29 -22.79
C VAL A 202 -16.21 -12.42 -23.85
N LEU A 203 -16.46 -11.12 -23.86
CA LEU A 203 -15.77 -10.18 -24.75
C LEU A 203 -14.24 -10.17 -24.50
N TRP A 204 -13.82 -10.21 -23.23
CA TRP A 204 -12.42 -10.27 -22.83
C TRP A 204 -11.76 -11.60 -23.22
N ALA A 205 -12.48 -12.72 -23.10
CA ALA A 205 -12.01 -14.04 -23.51
C ALA A 205 -11.87 -14.14 -25.03
N ILE A 206 -12.82 -13.57 -25.79
CA ILE A 206 -12.74 -13.43 -27.25
C ILE A 206 -11.53 -12.57 -27.63
N GLY A 207 -11.32 -11.43 -26.93
CA GLY A 207 -10.16 -10.55 -27.15
C GLY A 207 -8.82 -11.24 -26.87
N LYS A 208 -8.70 -12.00 -25.78
CA LYS A 208 -7.52 -12.82 -25.48
C LYS A 208 -7.28 -13.88 -26.54
N GLY A 209 -8.33 -14.55 -27.01
CA GLY A 209 -8.23 -15.57 -28.07
C GLY A 209 -7.73 -14.97 -29.40
N LEU A 210 -8.23 -13.79 -29.76
CA LEU A 210 -7.78 -13.07 -30.95
C LEU A 210 -6.32 -12.65 -30.84
N LEU A 211 -5.89 -12.14 -29.68
CA LEU A 211 -4.50 -11.76 -29.43
C LEU A 211 -3.54 -12.96 -29.54
N HIS A 212 -3.90 -14.11 -28.97
CA HIS A 212 -3.11 -15.34 -29.09
C HIS A 212 -3.02 -15.82 -30.54
N ALA A 213 -4.11 -15.74 -31.31
CA ALA A 213 -4.09 -16.08 -32.72
C ALA A 213 -3.15 -15.17 -33.53
N VAL A 214 -3.14 -13.86 -33.24
CA VAL A 214 -2.21 -12.90 -33.87
C VAL A 214 -0.76 -13.23 -33.50
N ILE A 215 -0.46 -13.42 -32.21
CA ILE A 215 0.90 -13.75 -31.75
C ILE A 215 1.39 -15.05 -32.38
N PHE A 216 0.57 -16.10 -32.38
CA PHE A 216 0.90 -17.39 -33.00
C PHE A 216 1.17 -17.25 -34.50
N THR A 217 0.35 -16.45 -35.20
CA THR A 217 0.52 -16.23 -36.64
C THR A 217 1.80 -15.45 -36.95
N VAL A 218 2.14 -14.44 -36.15
CA VAL A 218 3.40 -13.68 -36.28
C VAL A 218 4.61 -14.57 -36.01
N VAL A 219 4.58 -15.37 -34.94
CA VAL A 219 5.67 -16.31 -34.62
C VAL A 219 5.82 -17.37 -35.72
N ALA A 220 4.72 -17.94 -36.22
CA ALA A 220 4.76 -18.93 -37.29
C ALA A 220 5.30 -18.37 -38.62
N LEU A 221 4.98 -17.11 -38.95
CA LEU A 221 5.51 -16.41 -40.12
C LEU A 221 7.01 -16.15 -40.03
N VAL A 222 7.53 -15.86 -38.83
CA VAL A 222 8.96 -15.60 -38.60
C VAL A 222 9.79 -16.88 -38.70
N PHE A 223 9.26 -18.03 -38.27
CA PHE A 223 10.02 -19.28 -38.15
C PHE A 223 9.91 -20.25 -39.34
N PHE A 224 8.89 -20.14 -40.21
CA PHE A 224 8.64 -21.16 -41.24
C PHE A 224 8.45 -20.57 -42.66
N LYS A 225 9.19 -21.13 -43.64
CA LYS A 225 9.01 -20.84 -45.08
C LYS A 225 7.74 -21.51 -45.61
N GLY A 226 6.63 -20.77 -45.62
CA GLY A 226 5.34 -21.26 -46.12
C GLY A 226 4.18 -20.33 -45.78
N VAL A 227 4.30 -19.05 -46.14
CA VAL A 227 3.43 -17.93 -45.69
C VAL A 227 1.93 -18.24 -45.78
N TRP A 228 1.46 -18.83 -46.89
CA TRP A 228 0.03 -19.06 -47.12
C TRP A 228 -0.59 -20.16 -46.24
N LEU A 229 0.18 -21.19 -45.87
CA LEU A 229 -0.30 -22.26 -44.99
C LEU A 229 -0.51 -21.72 -43.57
N TRP A 230 0.44 -20.92 -43.07
CA TRP A 230 0.38 -20.37 -41.72
C TRP A 230 -0.62 -19.24 -41.58
N VAL A 231 -0.82 -18.43 -42.62
CA VAL A 231 -1.92 -17.46 -42.67
C VAL A 231 -3.28 -18.18 -42.66
N GLY A 232 -3.42 -19.28 -43.39
CA GLY A 232 -4.65 -20.09 -43.37
C GLY A 232 -4.93 -20.73 -42.00
N ILE A 233 -3.91 -21.29 -41.36
CA ILE A 233 -4.01 -21.84 -40.01
C ILE A 233 -4.29 -20.74 -38.97
N GLY A 234 -3.64 -19.58 -39.09
CA GLY A 234 -3.88 -18.42 -38.24
C GLY A 234 -5.30 -17.88 -38.33
N LEU A 235 -5.86 -17.81 -39.55
CA LEU A 235 -7.25 -17.42 -39.78
C LEU A 235 -8.24 -18.43 -39.17
N LEU A 236 -7.96 -19.72 -39.33
CA LEU A 236 -8.77 -20.79 -38.76
C LEU A 236 -8.72 -20.76 -37.22
N LEU A 237 -7.53 -20.54 -36.65
CA LEU A 237 -7.34 -20.36 -35.21
C LEU A 237 -8.05 -19.11 -34.69
N ALA A 238 -8.06 -18.01 -35.43
CA ALA A 238 -8.78 -16.79 -35.06
C ALA A 238 -10.30 -16.97 -34.97
N ILE A 239 -10.86 -18.01 -35.60
CA ILE A 239 -12.30 -18.35 -35.51
C ILE A 239 -12.52 -19.42 -34.43
N VAL A 240 -11.67 -20.45 -34.40
CA VAL A 240 -11.85 -21.63 -33.53
C VAL A 240 -11.48 -21.34 -32.08
N LEU A 241 -10.41 -20.60 -31.81
CA LEU A 241 -9.99 -20.29 -30.43
C LEU A 241 -11.04 -19.47 -29.67
N PRO A 242 -11.60 -18.37 -30.22
CA PRO A 242 -12.65 -17.64 -29.53
C PRO A 242 -13.88 -18.49 -29.22
N LEU A 243 -14.25 -19.41 -30.13
CA LEU A 243 -15.35 -20.35 -29.92
C LEU A 243 -15.05 -21.33 -28.78
N ILE A 244 -13.84 -21.91 -28.73
CA ILE A 244 -13.44 -22.84 -27.67
C ILE A 244 -13.40 -22.14 -26.31
N TYR A 245 -12.84 -20.94 -26.24
CA TYR A 245 -12.80 -20.16 -24.98
C TYR A 245 -14.20 -19.75 -24.53
N ALA A 246 -15.09 -19.35 -25.45
CA ALA A 246 -16.49 -19.02 -25.13
C ALA A 246 -17.26 -20.26 -24.63
N VAL A 247 -17.06 -21.42 -25.25
CA VAL A 247 -17.71 -22.68 -24.84
C VAL A 247 -17.19 -23.18 -23.49
N ARG A 248 -15.87 -23.12 -23.24
CA ARG A 248 -15.28 -23.49 -21.93
C ARG A 248 -15.76 -22.58 -20.81
N ALA A 249 -15.75 -21.26 -21.05
CA ALA A 249 -16.30 -20.31 -20.09
C ALA A 249 -17.76 -20.64 -19.77
N ASN A 250 -18.57 -20.99 -20.77
CA ASN A 250 -19.97 -21.36 -20.55
C ASN A 250 -20.16 -22.70 -19.81
N ALA A 251 -19.25 -23.67 -20.01
CA ALA A 251 -19.28 -24.98 -19.35
C ALA A 251 -18.89 -24.91 -17.85
N GLU A 252 -17.93 -24.07 -17.48
CA GLU A 252 -17.57 -23.84 -16.07
C GLU A 252 -18.73 -23.28 -15.25
N PHE A 253 -19.64 -22.51 -15.87
CA PHE A 253 -20.84 -21.99 -15.18
C PHE A 253 -22.00 -22.99 -15.11
N ALA A 254 -22.09 -23.98 -16.01
CA ALA A 254 -23.12 -25.02 -15.93
C ALA A 254 -22.86 -26.03 -14.79
N GLY A 255 -21.58 -26.19 -14.40
CA GLY A 255 -21.19 -27.04 -13.26
C GLY A 255 -21.34 -26.39 -11.89
N GLY A 256 -21.50 -25.07 -11.79
CA GLY A 256 -21.61 -24.32 -10.53
C GLY A 256 -23.02 -24.27 -9.89
N HIS A 257 -23.98 -25.05 -10.40
CA HIS A 257 -25.34 -25.18 -9.85
C HIS A 257 -25.63 -26.59 -9.30
N ALA A 258 -24.59 -27.36 -8.99
CA ALA A 258 -24.70 -28.62 -8.27
C ALA A 258 -23.89 -28.57 -6.97
N GLU A 259 -24.29 -27.67 -6.06
CA GLU A 259 -24.22 -27.83 -4.61
C GLU A 259 -25.21 -26.86 -3.94
#